data_AF-A0A2U9BPT4-F1
#
_entry.id   AF-A0A2U9BPT4-F1
#
_cell.length_a   1.000
_cell.length_b   1.000
_cell.length_c   1.000
_cell.angle_alpha   90.00
_cell.angle_beta   90.00
_cell.angle_gamma   90.00
#
_symmetry.space_group_name_H-M   'P 1'
#
loop_
_entity.id
_entity.type
_entity.pdbx_description
1 polymer ?
#
loop_
_entity_poly.entity_id
_entity_poly.type
_entity_poly.pdbx_seq_one_letter_code
_entity_poly.pdbx_strand_id
1 'polypeptide(L)'
;MQLRETLFLFQLQGNWMVVAEKADFQDVEVKMNHFKQSMWWKVSAAQESDAFNFMSSMKAFGFCVGVKLKMTLVNNTLRLVITNQTLHHLLQPELFSFNLLKTGCPDCLLLGRSQDSVIDRMIFLSKRRTLSDAELEGFKKLGECFNLTQTMNVNTGGDVCPEPPPFEEIDNINFFIDGQRSDIENIMERILSSVGGTENFLKMISEEPSTDV
;
A
#
# COMPACT_ATOMS: atom_id res chain seq x y z
N MET A 1 1.91 -21.50 20.86
CA MET A 1 1.19 -20.42 20.15
C MET A 1 1.97 -19.11 20.23
N GLN A 2 2.32 -18.65 21.44
CA GLN A 2 3.08 -17.41 21.71
C GLN A 2 4.46 -17.30 21.00
N LEU A 3 5.27 -18.35 20.98
CA LEU A 3 6.57 -18.38 20.26
C LEU A 3 6.46 -18.13 18.74
N ARG A 4 5.33 -18.51 18.13
CA ARG A 4 5.10 -18.37 16.69
C ARG A 4 4.75 -16.92 16.35
N GLU A 5 3.95 -16.27 17.18
CA GLU A 5 3.59 -14.85 17.04
C GLU A 5 4.82 -13.95 17.23
N THR A 6 5.70 -14.25 18.19
CA THR A 6 6.96 -13.51 18.38
C THR A 6 7.89 -13.64 17.16
N LEU A 7 7.99 -14.83 16.56
CA LEU A 7 8.81 -15.04 15.36
C LEU A 7 8.27 -14.27 14.14
N PHE A 8 6.94 -14.20 13.99
CA PHE A 8 6.29 -13.43 12.93
C PHE A 8 6.43 -11.91 13.13
N LEU A 9 6.38 -11.43 14.38
CA LEU A 9 6.67 -10.02 14.72
C LEU A 9 8.09 -9.61 14.30
N PHE A 10 9.07 -10.49 14.44
CA PHE A 10 10.43 -10.20 13.94
C PHE A 10 10.50 -10.19 12.41
N GLN A 11 9.78 -11.09 11.73
CA GLN A 11 9.75 -11.14 10.27
C GLN A 11 9.10 -9.90 9.63
N LEU A 12 8.14 -9.28 10.30
CA LEU A 12 7.47 -8.07 9.81
C LEU A 12 8.36 -6.83 9.83
N GLN A 13 9.34 -6.78 10.73
CA GLN A 13 10.11 -5.55 10.97
C GLN A 13 11.08 -5.21 9.83
N GLY A 14 11.37 -3.91 9.74
CA GLY A 14 12.29 -3.32 8.79
C GLY A 14 11.60 -2.57 7.66
N ASN A 15 12.38 -2.28 6.63
CA ASN A 15 11.94 -1.50 5.47
C ASN A 15 11.48 -2.45 4.37
N TRP A 16 10.41 -2.10 3.68
CA TRP A 16 9.77 -2.90 2.65
C TRP A 16 9.39 -2.01 1.48
N MET A 17 9.66 -2.46 0.27
CA MET A 17 9.11 -1.85 -0.94
C MET A 17 7.80 -2.54 -1.27
N VAL A 18 6.75 -1.79 -1.55
CA VAL A 18 5.54 -2.34 -2.19
C VAL A 18 5.87 -2.48 -3.67
N VAL A 19 5.88 -3.72 -4.15
CA VAL A 19 6.33 -4.05 -5.50
C VAL A 19 5.17 -4.31 -6.44
N ALA A 20 4.12 -4.96 -5.94
CA ALA A 20 2.93 -5.24 -6.72
C ALA A 20 1.67 -5.30 -5.84
N GLU A 21 0.53 -4.98 -6.45
CA GLU A 21 -0.80 -5.16 -5.89
C GLU A 21 -1.66 -5.96 -6.86
N LYS A 22 -2.61 -6.72 -6.34
CA LYS A 22 -3.58 -7.48 -7.12
C LYS A 22 -4.95 -7.34 -6.48
N ALA A 23 -5.93 -6.91 -7.24
CA ALA A 23 -7.30 -6.68 -6.79
C ALA A 23 -8.24 -6.69 -8.00
N ASP A 24 -9.53 -6.46 -7.77
CA ASP A 24 -10.45 -6.03 -8.82
C ASP A 24 -10.63 -4.51 -8.71
N PHE A 25 -9.72 -3.75 -9.33
CA PHE A 25 -9.69 -2.30 -9.20
C PHE A 25 -10.75 -1.64 -10.07
N GLN A 26 -11.32 -0.53 -9.58
CA GLN A 26 -12.18 0.32 -10.39
C GLN A 26 -11.35 1.12 -11.42
N ASP A 27 -11.97 1.56 -12.52
CA ASP A 27 -11.29 2.34 -13.57
C ASP A 27 -10.53 3.56 -13.05
N VAL A 28 -11.06 4.23 -12.04
CA VAL A 28 -10.41 5.39 -11.40
C VAL A 28 -9.12 4.96 -10.70
N GLU A 29 -9.13 3.84 -9.98
CA GLU A 29 -7.95 3.30 -9.32
C GLU A 29 -6.89 2.86 -10.33
N VAL A 30 -7.31 2.25 -11.45
CA VAL A 30 -6.40 1.89 -12.55
C VAL A 30 -5.67 3.12 -13.08
N LYS A 31 -6.41 4.20 -13.35
CA LYS A 31 -5.84 5.48 -13.80
C LYS A 31 -4.92 6.08 -12.74
N MET A 32 -5.32 6.09 -11.48
CA MET A 32 -4.49 6.60 -10.38
C MET A 32 -3.19 5.80 -10.23
N ASN A 33 -3.23 4.49 -10.42
CA ASN A 33 -2.06 3.63 -10.28
C ASN A 33 -0.98 3.90 -11.34
N HIS A 34 -1.33 4.35 -12.55
CA HIS A 34 -0.34 4.79 -13.53
C HIS A 34 0.56 5.93 -13.03
N PHE A 35 0.08 6.73 -12.07
CA PHE A 35 0.87 7.81 -11.46
C PHE A 35 1.60 7.40 -10.19
N LYS A 36 1.33 6.19 -9.68
CA LYS A 36 2.02 5.63 -8.52
C LYS A 36 3.42 5.20 -8.98
N GLN A 37 4.43 5.93 -8.53
CA GLN A 37 5.81 5.73 -8.95
C GLN A 37 6.56 4.77 -8.03
N SER A 38 6.34 4.91 -6.72
CA SER A 38 6.95 4.07 -5.71
C SER A 38 6.17 4.12 -4.40
N MET A 39 6.26 3.07 -3.60
CA MET A 39 5.72 3.03 -2.25
C MET A 39 6.61 2.17 -1.37
N TRP A 40 6.84 2.61 -0.15
CA TRP A 40 7.64 1.88 0.83
C TRP A 40 6.99 1.93 2.20
N TRP A 41 7.15 0.85 2.97
CA TRP A 41 6.69 0.71 4.34
C TRP A 41 7.89 0.50 5.26
N LYS A 42 7.80 1.05 6.46
CA LYS A 42 8.73 0.82 7.56
C LYS A 42 7.94 0.35 8.76
N VAL A 43 8.30 -0.82 9.24
CA VAL A 43 7.69 -1.46 10.41
C VAL A 43 8.76 -1.56 11.49
N SER A 44 8.46 -1.06 12.69
CA SER A 44 9.38 -1.09 13.83
C SER A 44 8.64 -1.38 15.12
N ALA A 45 9.31 -2.00 16.09
CA ALA A 45 8.72 -2.28 17.40
C ALA A 45 8.16 -1.00 18.04
N ALA A 46 6.99 -1.11 18.67
CA ALA A 46 6.48 -0.07 19.56
C ALA A 46 6.98 -0.31 20.99
N GLN A 47 6.76 0.67 21.88
CA GLN A 47 7.02 0.49 23.31
C GLN A 47 6.03 -0.50 23.92
N GLU A 48 4.80 -0.54 23.39
CA GLU A 48 3.78 -1.51 23.77
C GLU A 48 4.08 -2.89 23.16
N SER A 49 3.95 -3.95 23.94
CA SER A 49 4.38 -5.30 23.55
C SER A 49 3.55 -5.94 22.43
N ASP A 50 2.34 -5.43 22.18
CA ASP A 50 1.38 -5.94 21.20
C ASP A 50 1.25 -5.05 19.96
N ALA A 51 1.93 -3.90 19.93
CA ALA A 51 1.86 -2.93 18.84
C ALA A 51 3.21 -2.74 18.12
N PHE A 52 3.13 -2.25 16.88
CA PHE A 52 4.27 -1.80 16.11
C PHE A 52 3.98 -0.44 15.46
N ASN A 53 5.04 0.35 15.29
CA ASN A 53 4.99 1.58 14.54
C ASN A 53 5.05 1.24 13.06
N PHE A 54 4.02 1.67 12.33
CA PHE A 54 3.91 1.57 10.90
C PHE A 54 4.11 2.96 10.29
N MET A 55 5.00 3.05 9.31
CA MET A 55 5.17 4.24 8.50
C MET A 55 5.12 3.82 7.05
N SER A 56 4.36 4.54 6.24
CA SER A 56 4.30 4.31 4.80
C SER A 56 4.55 5.62 4.08
N SER A 57 5.22 5.54 2.94
CA SER A 57 5.28 6.64 1.98
C SER A 57 4.93 6.15 0.59
N MET A 58 4.26 7.01 -0.15
CA MET A 58 3.94 6.83 -1.55
C MET A 58 4.40 8.06 -2.34
N LYS A 59 5.06 7.81 -3.46
CA LYS A 59 5.31 8.81 -4.49
C LYS A 59 4.25 8.68 -5.57
N ALA A 60 3.46 9.73 -5.76
CA ALA A 60 2.52 9.81 -6.86
C ALA A 60 2.47 11.23 -7.42
N PHE A 61 2.22 11.36 -8.72
CA PHE A 61 2.16 12.67 -9.40
C PHE A 61 3.42 13.54 -9.22
N GLY A 62 4.57 12.93 -8.92
CA GLY A 62 5.82 13.64 -8.67
C GLY A 62 6.01 14.15 -7.24
N PHE A 63 4.99 14.08 -6.37
CA PHE A 63 5.12 14.45 -4.96
C PHE A 63 5.08 13.22 -4.03
N CYS A 64 5.57 13.44 -2.81
CA CYS A 64 5.62 12.44 -1.77
C CYS A 64 4.50 12.68 -0.76
N VAL A 65 3.94 11.58 -0.28
CA VAL A 65 2.97 11.57 0.81
C VAL A 65 3.35 10.43 1.75
N GLY A 66 3.14 10.62 3.04
CA GLY A 66 3.31 9.57 4.01
C GLY A 66 2.28 9.58 5.12
N VAL A 67 2.16 8.41 5.75
CA VAL A 67 1.32 8.19 6.92
C VAL A 67 2.13 7.52 8.01
N LYS A 68 1.80 7.81 9.26
CA LYS A 68 2.36 7.14 10.42
C LYS A 68 1.22 6.64 11.30
N LEU A 69 1.18 5.33 11.52
CA LEU A 69 0.11 4.64 12.21
C LEU A 69 0.69 3.68 13.24
N LYS A 70 -0.14 3.26 14.20
CA LYS A 70 0.16 2.10 15.05
C LYS A 70 -0.70 0.93 14.59
N MET A 71 -0.11 -0.25 14.57
CA MET A 71 -0.80 -1.47 14.19
C MET A 71 -0.49 -2.59 15.19
N THR A 72 -1.39 -3.56 15.30
CA THR A 72 -1.22 -4.78 16.11
C THR A 72 -1.28 -6.01 15.21
N LEU A 73 -0.69 -7.11 15.66
CA LEU A 73 -0.78 -8.41 14.98
C LEU A 73 -1.60 -9.36 15.85
N VAL A 74 -2.77 -9.76 15.36
CA VAL A 74 -3.66 -10.71 16.05
C VAL A 74 -3.96 -11.86 15.12
N ASN A 75 -3.60 -13.09 15.50
CA ASN A 75 -3.84 -14.30 14.69
C ASN A 75 -3.30 -14.22 13.25
N ASN A 76 -2.12 -13.63 13.04
CA ASN A 76 -1.51 -13.34 11.72
C ASN A 76 -2.23 -12.26 10.90
N THR A 77 -3.17 -11.52 11.48
CA THR A 77 -3.84 -10.38 10.86
C THR A 77 -3.27 -9.08 11.43
N LEU A 78 -2.68 -8.25 10.59
CA LEU A 78 -2.31 -6.88 10.91
C LEU A 78 -3.59 -6.05 11.01
N ARG A 79 -3.74 -5.27 12.07
CA ARG A 79 -4.89 -4.41 12.31
C ARG A 79 -4.45 -3.02 12.74
N LEU A 80 -5.17 -2.01 12.31
CA LEU A 80 -4.96 -0.63 12.76
C LEU A 80 -5.34 -0.49 14.24
N VAL A 81 -4.49 0.18 15.02
CA VAL A 81 -4.80 0.58 16.39
C VAL A 81 -5.42 1.97 16.35
N ILE A 82 -6.72 2.06 16.66
CA ILE A 82 -7.42 3.32 16.81
C ILE A 82 -7.55 3.65 18.29
N THR A 83 -6.85 4.70 18.73
CA THR A 83 -6.92 5.18 20.11
C THR A 83 -7.98 6.27 20.29
N ASN A 84 -8.37 6.96 19.22
CA ASN A 84 -9.39 8.01 19.23
C ASN A 84 -10.63 7.57 18.44
N GLN A 85 -11.74 7.36 19.13
CA GLN A 85 -13.00 6.90 18.53
C GLN A 85 -13.55 7.87 17.47
N THR A 86 -13.23 9.17 17.59
CA THR A 86 -13.62 10.17 16.58
C THR A 86 -12.90 9.96 15.26
N LEU A 87 -11.74 9.30 15.23
CA LEU A 87 -11.03 8.99 13.98
C LEU A 87 -11.52 7.67 13.34
N HIS A 88 -12.40 6.91 14.01
CA HIS A 88 -12.84 5.60 13.52
C HIS A 88 -13.64 5.70 12.21
N HIS A 89 -14.48 6.72 12.06
CA HIS A 89 -15.23 6.94 10.83
C HIS A 89 -14.36 7.49 9.71
N LEU A 90 -13.29 8.21 10.06
CA LEU A 90 -12.36 8.77 9.08
C LEU A 90 -11.41 7.70 8.55
N LEU A 91 -10.84 6.87 9.41
CA LEU A 91 -9.79 5.92 9.03
C LEU A 91 -10.28 4.57 8.49
N GLN A 92 -11.57 4.26 8.64
CA GLN A 92 -12.18 2.99 8.21
C GLN A 92 -11.27 1.78 8.51
N PRO A 93 -11.05 1.43 9.80
CA PRO A 93 -10.06 0.44 10.23
C PRO A 93 -10.16 -0.92 9.54
N GLU A 94 -11.34 -1.27 9.02
CA GLU A 94 -11.59 -2.45 8.20
C GLU A 94 -10.69 -2.48 6.95
N LEU A 95 -10.39 -1.32 6.37
CA LEU A 95 -9.47 -1.19 5.22
C LEU A 95 -8.01 -1.49 5.57
N PHE A 96 -7.66 -1.51 6.87
CA PHE A 96 -6.33 -1.81 7.38
C PHE A 96 -6.22 -3.21 8.03
N SER A 97 -7.11 -4.13 7.63
CA SER A 97 -7.11 -5.52 8.07
C SER A 97 -6.41 -6.41 7.04
N PHE A 98 -5.13 -6.75 7.29
CA PHE A 98 -4.30 -7.52 6.36
C PHE A 98 -3.85 -8.85 6.96
N ASN A 99 -4.24 -9.95 6.34
CA ASN A 99 -3.75 -11.28 6.68
C ASN A 99 -2.36 -11.51 6.08
N LEU A 100 -1.44 -12.05 6.88
CA LEU A 100 -0.16 -12.55 6.40
C LEU A 100 -0.37 -13.85 5.63
N LEU A 101 -0.10 -13.79 4.34
CA LEU A 101 -0.13 -14.95 3.45
C LEU A 101 1.26 -15.56 3.40
N LYS A 102 1.30 -16.89 3.21
CA LYS A 102 2.58 -17.60 3.06
C LYS A 102 3.20 -17.25 1.71
N THR A 103 4.52 -17.03 1.72
CA THR A 103 5.33 -16.86 0.52
C THR A 103 6.55 -17.78 0.59
N GLY A 104 7.03 -18.24 -0.56
CA GLY A 104 8.29 -18.99 -0.68
C GLY A 104 9.53 -18.08 -0.69
N CYS A 105 9.33 -16.76 -0.71
CA CYS A 105 10.40 -15.78 -0.76
C CYS A 105 10.84 -15.37 0.68
N PRO A 106 12.11 -15.58 1.08
CA PRO A 106 12.58 -15.28 2.43
C PRO A 106 12.71 -13.78 2.72
N ASP A 107 12.84 -12.96 1.68
CA ASP A 107 12.97 -11.50 1.76
C ASP A 107 11.72 -10.77 1.24
N CYS A 108 10.57 -11.44 1.25
CA CYS A 108 9.29 -10.87 0.87
C CYS A 108 8.21 -11.07 1.93
N LEU A 109 7.20 -10.20 1.90
CA LEU A 109 5.94 -10.38 2.62
C LEU A 109 4.80 -10.36 1.64
N LEU A 110 3.82 -11.22 1.89
CA LEU A 110 2.58 -11.22 1.14
C LEU A 110 1.42 -10.96 2.09
N LEU A 111 0.62 -9.95 1.75
CA LEU A 111 -0.52 -9.53 2.53
C LEU A 111 -1.80 -9.69 1.72
N GLY A 112 -2.85 -10.19 2.34
CA GLY A 112 -4.21 -10.18 1.79
C GLY A 112 -5.11 -9.32 2.65
N ARG A 113 -5.65 -8.23 2.09
CA ARG A 113 -6.74 -7.50 2.74
C ARG A 113 -7.95 -8.42 2.78
N SER A 114 -8.63 -8.49 3.92
CA SER A 114 -9.86 -9.27 4.03
C SER A 114 -11.03 -8.42 4.45
N GLN A 115 -12.06 -8.43 3.61
CA GLN A 115 -13.37 -7.86 3.86
C GLN A 115 -14.37 -9.03 3.87
N ASP A 116 -15.17 -9.15 4.93
CA ASP A 116 -16.16 -10.22 5.09
C ASP A 116 -15.61 -11.65 4.88
N SER A 117 -14.38 -11.90 5.34
CA SER A 117 -13.65 -13.18 5.19
C SER A 117 -13.24 -13.54 3.76
N VAL A 118 -13.46 -12.65 2.79
CA VAL A 118 -12.98 -12.77 1.42
C VAL A 118 -11.73 -11.91 1.26
N ILE A 119 -10.73 -12.40 0.53
CA ILE A 119 -9.56 -11.59 0.17
C ILE A 119 -9.89 -10.83 -1.11
N ASP A 120 -9.99 -9.51 -1.00
CA ASP A 120 -10.37 -8.60 -2.09
C ASP A 120 -9.18 -7.86 -2.68
N ARG A 121 -8.05 -7.83 -1.95
CA ARG A 121 -6.79 -7.23 -2.39
C ARG A 121 -5.61 -7.98 -1.83
N MET A 122 -4.56 -8.11 -2.63
CA MET A 122 -3.26 -8.63 -2.23
C MET A 122 -2.16 -7.60 -2.47
N ILE A 123 -1.24 -7.49 -1.53
CA ILE A 123 -0.09 -6.60 -1.59
C ILE A 123 1.17 -7.44 -1.43
N PHE A 124 2.06 -7.36 -2.42
CA PHE A 124 3.36 -8.01 -2.38
C PHE A 124 4.43 -7.00 -2.01
N LEU A 125 5.17 -7.29 -0.95
CA LEU A 125 6.27 -6.49 -0.48
C LEU A 125 7.58 -7.25 -0.57
N SER A 126 8.66 -6.54 -0.84
CA SER A 126 10.02 -7.10 -0.89
C SER A 126 11.01 -6.18 -0.21
N LYS A 127 12.10 -6.76 0.33
CA LYS A 127 13.29 -5.99 0.71
C LYS A 127 14.03 -5.43 -0.51
N ARG A 128 13.82 -6.04 -1.68
CA ARG A 128 14.34 -5.60 -2.99
C ARG A 128 13.38 -4.61 -3.65
N ARG A 129 13.91 -3.85 -4.62
CA ARG A 129 13.09 -2.97 -5.46
C ARG A 129 12.27 -3.74 -6.50
N THR A 130 12.73 -4.91 -6.92
CA THR A 130 12.11 -5.72 -7.96
C THR A 130 12.00 -7.17 -7.52
N LEU A 131 11.03 -7.87 -8.10
CA LEU A 131 10.85 -9.31 -7.98
C LEU A 131 11.47 -10.01 -9.18
N SER A 132 11.80 -11.29 -9.00
CA SER A 132 12.06 -12.19 -10.12
C SER A 132 10.75 -12.58 -10.82
N ASP A 133 10.85 -13.00 -12.08
CA ASP A 133 9.68 -13.44 -12.85
C ASP A 133 8.94 -14.60 -12.17
N ALA A 134 9.67 -15.51 -11.52
CA ALA A 134 9.10 -16.64 -10.79
C ALA A 134 8.29 -16.20 -9.55
N GLU A 135 8.77 -15.19 -8.83
CA GLU A 135 8.06 -14.62 -7.67
C GLU A 135 6.79 -13.90 -8.12
N LEU A 136 6.88 -13.12 -9.20
CA LEU A 136 5.73 -12.42 -9.77
C LEU A 136 4.66 -13.40 -10.29
N GLU A 137 5.08 -14.50 -10.94
CA GLU A 137 4.18 -15.54 -11.42
C GLU A 137 3.48 -16.28 -10.27
N GLY A 138 4.21 -16.58 -9.20
CA GLY A 138 3.63 -17.15 -7.98
C GLY A 138 2.58 -16.24 -7.35
N PHE A 139 2.84 -14.93 -7.33
CA PHE A 139 1.89 -13.92 -6.86
C PHE A 139 0.63 -13.85 -7.72
N LYS A 140 0.77 -13.85 -9.05
CA LYS A 140 -0.37 -13.85 -9.99
C LYS A 140 -1.26 -15.07 -9.77
N LYS A 141 -0.69 -16.28 -9.75
CA LYS A 141 -1.43 -17.52 -9.51
C LYS A 141 -2.18 -17.52 -8.18
N LEU A 142 -1.55 -17.00 -7.13
CA LEU A 142 -2.20 -16.94 -5.82
C LEU A 142 -3.39 -15.96 -5.83
N GLY A 143 -3.31 -14.85 -6.54
CA GLY A 143 -4.46 -13.95 -6.69
C GLY A 143 -5.59 -14.55 -7.55
N GLU A 144 -5.28 -15.38 -8.55
CA GLU A 144 -6.29 -16.12 -9.31
C GLU A 144 -7.08 -17.08 -8.40
N CYS A 145 -6.44 -17.71 -7.41
CA CYS A 145 -7.13 -18.52 -6.41
C CYS A 145 -8.16 -17.72 -5.59
N PHE A 146 -7.98 -16.40 -5.49
CA PHE A 146 -8.92 -15.46 -4.85
C PHE A 146 -9.80 -14.72 -5.86
N ASN A 147 -9.82 -15.13 -7.14
CA ASN A 147 -10.54 -14.47 -8.24
C ASN A 147 -10.15 -13.01 -8.48
N LEU A 148 -8.93 -12.61 -8.13
CA LEU A 148 -8.41 -11.26 -8.38
C LEU A 148 -7.81 -11.20 -9.78
N THR A 149 -8.35 -10.35 -10.63
CA THR A 149 -8.05 -10.36 -12.07
C THR A 149 -6.91 -9.42 -12.42
N GLN A 150 -6.86 -8.22 -11.82
CA GLN A 150 -5.96 -7.16 -12.24
C GLN A 150 -4.69 -7.11 -11.39
N THR A 151 -3.53 -6.87 -12.01
CA THR A 151 -2.24 -6.76 -11.32
C THR A 151 -1.57 -5.44 -11.66
N MET A 152 -1.14 -4.74 -10.62
CA MET A 152 -0.53 -3.42 -10.69
C MET A 152 0.88 -3.48 -10.13
N ASN A 153 1.86 -3.06 -10.93
CA ASN A 153 3.24 -2.91 -10.44
C ASN A 153 3.41 -1.51 -9.87
N VAL A 154 3.89 -1.43 -8.63
CA VAL A 154 3.96 -0.17 -7.86
C VAL A 154 5.36 0.44 -7.90
N ASN A 155 6.40 -0.37 -8.10
CA ASN A 155 7.79 0.08 -8.10
C ASN A 155 8.46 -0.20 -9.45
N THR A 156 8.32 0.74 -10.38
CA THR A 156 8.75 0.60 -11.78
C THR A 156 10.17 1.13 -12.05
N GLY A 157 10.98 1.34 -11.00
CA GLY A 157 12.37 1.79 -11.12
C GLY A 157 12.58 3.31 -10.99
N GLY A 158 11.54 4.06 -10.61
CA GLY A 158 11.61 5.49 -10.31
C GLY A 158 12.23 5.82 -8.93
N ASP A 159 12.39 7.11 -8.67
CA ASP A 159 12.85 7.62 -7.37
C ASP A 159 11.88 7.26 -6.23
N VAL A 160 12.45 7.07 -5.05
CA VAL A 160 11.73 6.74 -3.82
C VAL A 160 11.66 7.97 -2.92
N CYS A 161 10.54 8.17 -2.23
CA CYS A 161 10.39 9.26 -1.27
C CYS A 161 11.40 9.19 -0.11
N PRO A 162 11.86 10.33 0.42
CA PRO A 162 12.80 10.38 1.54
C PRO A 162 12.19 9.82 2.84
N GLU A 163 13.05 9.42 3.77
CA GLU A 163 12.66 9.04 5.13
C GLU A 163 13.09 10.16 6.12
N PRO A 164 12.20 10.71 6.96
CA PRO A 164 10.75 10.50 6.96
C PRO A 164 10.06 11.21 5.78
N PRO A 165 8.91 10.70 5.31
CA PRO A 165 8.14 11.37 4.28
C PRO A 165 7.44 12.60 4.86
N PRO A 166 7.01 13.55 4.00
CA PRO A 166 6.04 14.57 4.42
C PRO A 166 4.75 13.85 4.85
N PHE A 167 4.43 13.94 6.14
CA PHE A 167 3.25 13.31 6.71
C PHE A 167 2.03 14.18 6.47
N GLU A 168 0.94 13.55 6.05
CA GLU A 168 -0.38 14.20 5.98
C GLU A 168 -1.12 14.10 7.30
N GLU A 169 -2.03 15.05 7.51
CA GLU A 169 -3.06 14.91 8.55
C GLU A 169 -3.96 13.71 8.23
N ILE A 170 -4.43 13.04 9.29
CA ILE A 170 -5.21 11.79 9.19
C ILE A 170 -6.45 11.94 8.32
N ASP A 171 -7.04 13.13 8.31
CA ASP A 171 -8.26 13.46 7.58
C ASP A 171 -8.05 13.43 6.06
N ASN A 172 -6.80 13.62 5.58
CA ASN A 172 -6.42 13.57 4.16
C ASN A 172 -6.00 12.16 3.70
N ILE A 173 -6.02 11.15 4.59
CA ILE A 173 -5.50 9.82 4.28
C ILE A 173 -6.46 9.00 3.39
N ASN A 174 -7.75 9.32 3.40
CA ASN A 174 -8.78 8.57 2.67
C ASN A 174 -8.54 8.48 1.16
N PHE A 175 -7.91 9.49 0.58
CA PHE A 175 -7.48 9.47 -0.81
C PHE A 175 -6.52 8.30 -1.13
N PHE A 176 -5.63 7.94 -0.20
CA PHE A 176 -4.58 6.93 -0.42
C PHE A 176 -5.05 5.49 -0.24
N ILE A 177 -6.19 5.29 0.45
CA ILE A 177 -6.67 3.97 0.85
C ILE A 177 -7.67 3.40 -0.15
N ASP A 178 -8.53 4.26 -0.74
CA ASP A 178 -9.63 3.82 -1.59
C ASP A 178 -9.93 4.78 -2.76
N GLY A 179 -9.12 5.84 -2.95
CA GLY A 179 -9.35 6.81 -4.03
C GLY A 179 -10.72 7.49 -3.95
N GLN A 180 -11.30 7.64 -2.75
CA GLN A 180 -12.62 8.25 -2.61
C GLN A 180 -12.63 9.71 -3.09
N ARG A 181 -13.77 10.04 -3.71
CA ARG A 181 -14.02 11.21 -4.57
C ARG A 181 -13.92 12.58 -3.88
N SER A 182 -13.86 12.65 -2.56
CA SER A 182 -14.10 13.90 -1.81
C SER A 182 -12.96 14.93 -1.88
N ASP A 183 -11.75 14.55 -2.28
CA ASP A 183 -10.56 15.41 -2.07
C ASP A 183 -9.89 15.90 -3.37
N ILE A 184 -10.57 15.74 -4.52
CA ILE A 184 -10.00 15.99 -5.86
C ILE A 184 -9.47 17.43 -6.01
N GLU A 185 -10.13 18.44 -5.44
CA GLU A 185 -9.73 19.84 -5.56
C GLU A 185 -8.39 20.13 -4.85
N ASN A 186 -8.23 19.66 -3.61
CA ASN A 186 -6.98 19.80 -2.85
C ASN A 186 -5.81 19.07 -3.53
N ILE A 187 -6.09 17.95 -4.19
CA ILE A 187 -5.08 17.18 -4.91
C ILE A 187 -4.64 17.91 -6.19
N MET A 188 -5.57 18.53 -6.91
CA MET A 188 -5.22 19.32 -8.09
C MET A 188 -4.27 20.47 -7.76
N GLU A 189 -4.53 21.24 -6.68
CA GLU A 189 -3.61 22.30 -6.25
C GLU A 189 -2.21 21.76 -5.90
N ARG A 190 -2.14 20.58 -5.28
CA ARG A 190 -0.87 19.92 -4.94
C ARG A 190 -0.12 19.42 -6.16
N ILE A 191 -0.83 18.84 -7.13
CA ILE A 191 -0.26 18.45 -8.42
C ILE A 191 0.35 19.67 -9.09
N LEU A 192 -0.41 20.77 -9.18
CA LEU A 192 0.02 22.00 -9.85
C LEU A 192 1.20 22.69 -9.15
N SER A 193 1.30 22.56 -7.82
CA SER A 193 2.40 23.13 -7.03
C SER A 193 3.63 22.23 -6.91
N SER A 194 3.50 20.93 -7.24
CA SER A 194 4.61 19.99 -7.17
C SER A 194 5.56 20.09 -8.38
N VAL A 195 6.85 19.89 -8.14
CA VAL A 195 7.88 19.93 -9.20
C VAL A 195 7.61 18.80 -10.21
N GLY A 196 7.31 19.18 -11.45
CA GLY A 196 6.94 18.26 -12.53
C GLY A 196 5.51 17.71 -12.46
N GLY A 197 4.70 18.10 -11.47
CA GLY A 197 3.33 17.60 -11.31
C GLY A 197 2.40 18.02 -12.44
N THR A 198 2.47 19.28 -12.87
CA THR A 198 1.68 19.78 -14.02
C THR A 198 2.02 19.04 -15.32
N GLU A 199 3.30 18.79 -15.62
CA GLU A 199 3.70 18.01 -16.80
C GLU A 199 3.20 16.57 -16.71
N ASN A 200 3.30 15.93 -15.55
CA ASN A 200 2.79 14.58 -15.33
C ASN A 200 1.27 14.50 -15.46
N PHE A 201 0.55 15.52 -14.99
CA PHE A 201 -0.90 15.64 -15.15
C PHE A 201 -1.32 15.98 -16.58
N LEU A 202 -0.54 16.77 -17.33
CA LEU A 202 -0.82 16.99 -18.75
C LEU A 202 -0.59 15.72 -19.58
N LYS A 203 0.41 14.91 -19.25
CA LYS A 203 0.55 13.55 -19.81
C LYS A 203 -0.67 12.67 -19.50
N MET A 204 -1.20 12.75 -18.27
CA MET A 204 -2.40 12.02 -17.83
C MET A 204 -3.62 12.22 -18.72
N ILE A 205 -3.89 13.46 -19.15
CA ILE A 205 -5.08 13.77 -19.95
C ILE A 205 -4.85 13.62 -21.46
N SER A 206 -3.58 13.46 -21.88
CA SER A 206 -3.20 13.38 -23.30
C SER A 206 -2.90 11.95 -23.76
N GLU A 207 -2.54 11.04 -22.86
CA GLU A 207 -2.42 9.61 -23.14
C GLU A 207 -3.79 8.94 -23.00
N GLU A 208 -4.45 8.65 -24.12
CA GLU A 208 -5.53 7.66 -24.14
C GLU A 208 -4.96 6.28 -23.76
N PRO A 209 -5.71 5.42 -23.04
CA PRO A 209 -5.22 4.12 -22.65
C PRO A 209 -4.86 3.30 -23.90
N SER A 210 -3.59 2.91 -24.02
CA SER A 210 -3.18 1.92 -25.01
C SER A 210 -3.88 0.61 -24.69
N THR A 211 -4.89 0.29 -25.49
CA THR A 211 -5.50 -1.04 -25.57
C THR A 211 -4.51 -1.97 -26.26
N ASP A 212 -3.46 -2.39 -25.57
CA ASP A 212 -2.65 -3.52 -26.02
C ASP A 212 -3.05 -4.78 -25.25
N VAL A 213 -3.44 -5.76 -26.06
CA VAL A 213 -4.10 -7.04 -25.83
C VAL A 213 -3.29 -8.02 -24.98
#